data_AF-A0A6G9AWV0-F1
#
_entry.id   AF-A0A6G9AWV0-F1
#
_cell.length_a   1.000
_cell.length_b   1.000
_cell.length_c   1.000
_cell.angle_alpha   90.00
_cell.angle_beta   90.00
_cell.angle_gamma   90.00
#
_symmetry.space_group_name_H-M   'P 1'
#
loop_
_entity.id
_entity.type
_entity.pdbx_description
1 polymer ?
#
loop_
_entity_poly.entity_id
_entity_poly.type
_entity_poly.pdbx_seq_one_letter_code
_entity_poly.pdbx_strand_id
1 'polypeptide(L)' 'MNEKVARVLRGFLNLTPLEKDEFIRELNRFQNLQYDFQRNSFKEQVEAKSDSVGPKNSICSCCGR' A
#
# COMPACT_ATOMS: atom_id res chain seq x y z
N MET A 1 3.18 22.24 -1.64
CA MET A 1 2.79 20.84 -1.90
C MET A 1 2.21 20.25 -0.61
N ASN A 2 1.14 19.45 -0.70
CA ASN A 2 0.56 18.77 0.46
C ASN A 2 1.55 17.74 1.04
N GLU A 3 1.70 17.66 2.36
CA GLU A 3 2.64 16.74 3.03
C GLU A 3 2.40 15.26 2.66
N LYS A 4 1.13 14.85 2.56
CA LYS A 4 0.78 13.48 2.17
C LYS A 4 1.26 13.18 0.74
N VAL A 5 1.12 14.15 -0.16
CA VAL A 5 1.60 14.04 -1.54
C VAL A 5 3.13 13.95 -1.56
N ALA A 6 3.82 14.74 -0.73
CA ALA A 6 5.28 14.68 -0.58
C ALA A 6 5.76 13.27 -0.15
N ARG A 7 5.07 12.65 0.81
CA ARG A 7 5.40 11.31 1.31
C ARG A 7 5.22 10.24 0.24
N VAL A 8 4.13 10.29 -0.53
CA VAL A 8 3.88 9.35 -1.65
C VAL A 8 4.96 9.50 -2.71
N LEU A 9 5.29 10.73 -3.11
CA LEU A 9 6.35 10.99 -4.10
C LEU A 9 7.72 10.50 -3.63
N ARG A 10 8.07 10.75 -2.36
CA ARG A 10 9.31 10.23 -1.77
C ARG A 10 9.37 8.70 -1.82
N GLY A 11 8.27 8.02 -1.51
CA GLY A 11 8.17 6.56 -1.64
C GLY A 11 8.36 6.10 -3.08
N PHE A 12 7.65 6.72 -4.02
CA PHE A 12 7.73 6.40 -5.45
C PHE A 12 9.14 6.56 -6.02
N LEU A 13 9.88 7.61 -5.62
CA LEU A 13 11.27 7.82 -6.08
C LEU A 13 12.22 6.69 -5.69
N ASN A 14 11.95 6.03 -4.55
CA ASN A 14 12.77 4.93 -4.03
C ASN A 14 12.45 3.56 -4.65
N LEU A 15 11.39 3.46 -5.45
CA LEU A 15 11.02 2.20 -6.12
C LEU A 15 11.97 1.89 -7.29
N THR A 16 12.24 0.61 -7.49
CA THR A 16 12.87 0.08 -8.70
C THR A 16 11.97 0.31 -9.94
N PRO A 17 12.50 0.25 -11.17
CA PRO A 17 11.68 0.39 -12.37
C PRO A 17 10.47 -0.57 -12.41
N LEU A 18 10.66 -1.83 -12.02
CA LEU A 18 9.58 -2.83 -11.99
C LEU A 18 8.49 -2.47 -10.97
N GLU A 19 8.88 -2.05 -9.78
CA GLU A 19 7.93 -1.63 -8.73
C GLU A 19 7.20 -0.33 -9.12
N LYS A 20 7.84 0.58 -9.86
CA LYS A 20 7.18 1.77 -10.42
C LYS A 20 6.08 1.40 -11.39
N ASP A 21 6.35 0.45 -12.29
CA ASP A 21 5.37 -0.05 -13.26
C ASP A 21 4.20 -0.75 -12.56
N GLU A 22 4.47 -1.53 -11.53
CA GLU A 22 3.44 -2.14 -10.67
C GLU A 22 2.60 -1.07 -9.97
N PHE A 23 3.23 -0.08 -9.34
CA PHE A 23 2.56 1.03 -8.66
C PHE A 23 1.63 1.79 -9.61
N ILE A 24 2.11 2.16 -10.80
CA ILE A 24 1.30 2.89 -11.80
C ILE A 24 0.11 2.05 -12.26
N ARG A 25 0.31 0.75 -12.50
CA ARG A 25 -0.76 -0.17 -12.90
C ARG A 25 -1.86 -0.26 -11.84
N GLU A 26 -1.47 -0.40 -10.58
CA GLU A 26 -2.42 -0.48 -9.47
C GLU A 26 -3.14 0.84 -9.22
N LEU A 27 -2.44 1.98 -9.36
CA LEU A 27 -3.05 3.31 -9.29
C LEU A 27 -4.09 3.50 -10.40
N ASN A 28 -3.76 3.15 -11.63
CA ASN A 28 -4.68 3.21 -12.76
C ASN A 28 -5.86 2.25 -12.57
N ARG A 29 -5.62 1.04 -12.05
CA ARG A 29 -6.68 0.08 -11.70
C ARG A 29 -7.67 0.72 -10.72
N PHE A 30 -7.18 1.35 -9.66
CA PHE A 30 -8.02 2.03 -8.67
C PHE A 30 -8.80 3.21 -9.25
N GLN A 31 -8.16 4.04 -10.08
CA GLN A 31 -8.81 5.21 -10.70
C GLN A 31 -9.98 4.81 -11.62
N ASN A 32 -9.85 3.68 -12.32
CA ASN A 32 -10.85 3.18 -13.26
C ASN A 32 -12.00 2.39 -12.60
N LEU A 33 -11.98 2.17 -11.29
CA LEU A 33 -13.10 1.53 -10.58
C LEU A 33 -14.33 2.44 -10.61
N GLN A 34 -15.44 1.92 -11.13
CA GLN A 34 -16.67 2.70 -11.32
C GLN A 34 -17.60 2.67 -10.11
N TYR A 35 -17.50 1.64 -9.26
CA TYR A 35 -18.41 1.44 -8.14
C TYR A 35 -17.71 1.60 -6.78
N ASP A 36 -18.41 2.16 -5.81
CA ASP A 36 -17.87 2.42 -4.46
C ASP A 36 -17.48 1.15 -3.72
N PHE A 37 -18.23 0.05 -3.87
CA PHE A 37 -17.89 -1.22 -3.23
C PHE A 37 -16.53 -1.76 -3.69
N GLN A 38 -16.18 -1.56 -4.97
CA GLN A 38 -14.88 -1.99 -5.50
C GLN A 38 -13.75 -1.15 -4.92
N ARG A 39 -13.98 0.16 -4.76
CA ARG A 39 -13.01 1.08 -4.16
C ARG A 39 -12.77 0.76 -2.70
N ASN A 40 -13.83 0.42 -1.95
CA ASN A 40 -13.72 0.02 -0.55
C ASN A 40 -12.97 -1.32 -0.42
N SER A 41 -13.32 -2.32 -1.22
CA SER A 41 -12.58 -3.60 -1.23
C SER A 41 -11.10 -3.42 -1.60
N PHE A 42 -10.78 -2.54 -2.56
CA PHE A 42 -9.39 -2.23 -2.90
C PHE A 42 -8.64 -1.61 -1.71
N LYS A 43 -9.25 -0.67 -0.99
CA LYS A 43 -8.65 -0.05 0.21
C LYS A 43 -8.34 -1.11 1.28
N GLU A 44 -9.31 -1.98 1.57
CA GLU A 44 -9.14 -3.07 2.53
C GLU A 44 -7.98 -4.00 2.14
N GLN A 45 -7.84 -4.32 0.85
CA GLN A 45 -6.72 -5.13 0.35
C GLN A 45 -5.36 -4.45 0.55
N VAL A 46 -5.28 -3.14 0.33
CA VAL A 46 -4.04 -2.37 0.53
C VAL A 46 -3.71 -2.27 2.03
N GLU A 47 -4.70 -2.01 2.88
CA GLU A 47 -4.53 -1.94 4.33
C GLU A 47 -4.07 -3.29 4.90
N ALA A 48 -4.71 -4.40 4.51
CA ALA A 48 -4.33 -5.74 4.95
C ALA A 48 -2.90 -6.13 4.55
N LYS A 49 -2.44 -5.71 3.35
CA LYS A 49 -1.06 -5.91 2.91
C LYS A 49 -0.08 -5.00 3.68
N SER A 50 -0.50 -3.80 4.04
CA SER A 50 0.31 -2.83 4.81
C SER A 50 0.54 -3.30 6.24
N ASP A 51 -0.46 -3.91 6.87
CA ASP A 51 -0.35 -4.48 8.22
C ASP A 51 0.60 -5.69 8.29
N SER A 52 0.93 -6.28 7.15
CA SER A 52 1.86 -7.40 7.04
C SER A 52 3.34 -6.97 6.95
N VAL A 53 3.62 -5.69 6.70
CA VAL A 53 4.99 -5.15 6.48
C VAL A 53 5.49 -4.25 7.61
N GLY A 54 4.78 -4.16 8.73
CA GLY A 54 5.22 -3.49 9.96
C GLY A 54 5.65 -4.47 11.06
N PRO A 55 6.40 -4.02 12.09
CA PRO A 55 6.62 -4.83 13.29
C PRO A 55 5.27 -5.16 13.91
N LYS A 56 4.92 -6.45 13.91
CA LYS A 56 3.71 -6.92 14.59
C LYS A 56 3.99 -6.88 16.08
N ASN A 57 3.14 -6.21 16.86
CA ASN A 57 3.13 -6.30 18.33
C ASN A 57 2.58 -7.67 18.79
N SER A 58 2.97 -8.74 18.12
CA SER A 58 2.57 -10.11 18.42
C SER A 58 3.76 -10.82 19.04
N ILE A 59 3.67 -11.10 20.33
CA ILE A 59 4.64 -11.93 21.05
C ILE A 59 4.65 -13.32 20.39
N CYS A 60 5.77 -13.74 19.80
CA CYS A 60 5.90 -15.10 19.28
C CYS A 60 5.79 -16.09 20.42
N SER A 61 4.84 -17.01 20.34
CA SER A 61 4.72 -18.14 21.26
C SER A 61 5.95 -19.07 21.24
N CYS A 62 6.77 -18.99 20.20
CA CYS A 62 7.99 -19.77 20.02
C CYS A 62 9.20 -19.23 20.82
N CYS A 63 9.31 -17.91 20.97
CA CYS A 63 10.52 -17.27 21.50
C CYS A 63 10.24 -16.09 22.44
N GLY A 64 8.98 -15.78 22.73
CA GLY A 64 8.55 -14.78 23.70
C GLY A 64 8.88 -13.33 23.34
N ARG A 65 9.25 -13.05 22.08
CA ARG A 65 9.42 -11.69 21.55
C ARG A 65 8.19 -11.23 20.82
#